data_AF-A0A3N5PDB7-F1
#
_entry.id   AF-A0A3N5PDB7-F1
#
_cell.length_a   1.000
_cell.length_b   1.000
_cell.length_c   1.000
_cell.angle_alpha   90.00
_cell.angle_beta   90.00
_cell.angle_gamma   90.00
#
_symmetry.space_group_name_H-M   'P 1'
#
loop_
_entity.id
_entity.type
_entity.pdbx_description
1 polymer ?
#
loop_
_entity_poly.entity_id
_entity_poly.type
_entity_poly.pdbx_seq_one_letter_code
_entity_poly.pdbx_strand_id
1 'polypeptide(L)'
;MAARGGRHAAAAGGAVRRSDAREAVLGARRRPEPDDRRRHDGVEVAAGIGWVEGVTYEWSREQTLETVELLLDLGVPVDAQNLDGQTALMGAAHKGRNDVVELLVARGADLALRDIGSRDTIHVLAGVTWQAIDYADGLVRVGVQSAIPHPQTSALLRRLMTERGLPVPPAGRTLDSICVVEICK
;
A
#
# COMPACT_ATOMS: atom_id res chain seq x y z
N MET A 1 -69.30 45.13 -4.39
CA MET A 1 -69.27 44.73 -2.95
C MET A 1 -68.01 43.93 -2.73
N ALA A 2 -67.17 44.37 -1.77
CA ALA A 2 -66.09 43.70 -1.04
C ALA A 2 -65.09 42.78 -1.80
N ALA A 3 -63.78 42.99 -1.87
CA ALA A 3 -62.72 43.43 -0.94
C ALA A 3 -61.80 42.27 -0.47
N ARG A 4 -60.51 42.47 -0.74
CA ARG A 4 -59.33 42.27 0.13
C ARG A 4 -58.76 40.86 0.41
N GLY A 5 -57.42 40.84 0.30
CA GLY A 5 -56.49 40.12 1.18
C GLY A 5 -55.94 38.86 0.55
N GLY A 6 -54.67 38.73 0.16
CA GLY A 6 -53.45 39.31 0.69
C GLY A 6 -52.72 38.27 1.55
N ARG A 7 -51.51 37.86 1.12
CA ARG A 7 -50.26 37.85 1.90
C ARG A 7 -49.23 36.93 1.24
N HIS A 8 -48.14 37.56 0.81
CA HIS A 8 -46.82 36.93 0.75
C HIS A 8 -46.42 36.45 2.15
N ALA A 9 -45.81 35.26 2.21
CA ALA A 9 -44.93 34.87 3.30
C ALA A 9 -43.61 34.39 2.67
N ALA A 10 -42.59 35.24 2.82
CA ALA A 10 -41.19 34.86 2.75
C ALA A 10 -40.75 34.25 4.09
N ALA A 11 -39.52 33.71 4.09
CA ALA A 11 -38.73 33.14 5.20
C ALA A 11 -38.78 31.60 5.24
N ALA A 12 -37.68 30.86 5.43
CA ALA A 12 -36.35 31.26 5.88
C ALA A 12 -35.30 30.30 5.30
N GLY A 13 -34.13 30.86 4.98
CA GLY A 13 -32.90 30.09 4.84
C GLY A 13 -32.54 29.44 6.17
N GLY A 14 -32.54 28.11 6.19
CA GLY A 14 -31.96 27.32 7.27
C GLY A 14 -30.56 26.88 6.84
N ALA A 15 -29.54 27.63 7.25
CA ALA A 15 -28.16 27.18 7.18
C ALA A 15 -28.02 25.86 7.93
N VAL A 16 -27.63 24.78 7.24
CA VAL A 16 -27.22 23.53 7.90
C VAL A 16 -25.97 23.85 8.72
N ARG A 17 -26.12 23.84 10.04
CA ARG A 17 -25.02 24.09 10.97
C ARG A 17 -23.99 22.97 10.81
N ARG A 18 -22.72 23.35 10.64
CA ARG A 18 -21.55 22.46 10.46
C ARG A 18 -21.18 21.62 11.70
N SER A 19 -22.10 21.36 12.63
CA SER A 19 -21.80 20.64 13.88
C SER A 19 -22.13 19.15 13.87
N ASP A 20 -22.96 18.66 12.93
CA ASP A 20 -23.57 17.33 13.09
C ASP A 20 -23.01 16.29 12.10
N ALA A 21 -21.72 16.41 11.72
CA ALA A 21 -21.04 15.45 10.86
C ALA A 21 -20.21 14.41 11.62
N ARG A 22 -20.16 14.46 12.95
CA ARG A 22 -19.28 13.60 13.78
C ARG A 22 -19.94 12.37 14.38
N GLU A 23 -21.27 12.22 14.31
CA GLU A 23 -21.99 11.14 15.02
C GLU A 23 -22.75 10.14 14.13
N ALA A 24 -22.57 10.15 12.81
CA ALA A 24 -23.27 9.23 11.91
C ALA A 24 -22.49 7.95 11.52
N VAL A 25 -21.27 7.73 12.02
CA VAL A 25 -20.37 6.63 11.57
C VAL A 25 -20.19 5.50 12.61
N LEU A 26 -20.93 5.51 13.73
CA LEU A 26 -20.92 4.40 14.69
C LEU A 26 -22.31 3.79 14.85
N GLY A 27 -22.68 2.84 13.98
CA GLY A 27 -23.99 2.20 14.12
C GLY A 27 -24.37 1.15 13.09
N ALA A 28 -23.44 0.36 12.54
CA ALA A 28 -23.83 -0.84 11.81
C ALA A 28 -22.68 -1.86 11.78
N ARG A 29 -22.67 -2.80 12.74
CA ARG A 29 -21.97 -4.07 12.54
C ARG A 29 -22.75 -4.88 11.51
N ARG A 30 -22.53 -4.58 10.22
CA ARG A 30 -22.97 -5.48 9.13
C ARG A 30 -22.08 -6.73 9.19
N ARG A 31 -22.72 -7.91 9.20
CA ARG A 31 -22.01 -9.16 8.93
C ARG A 31 -21.42 -9.07 7.51
N PRO A 32 -20.16 -9.47 7.28
CA PRO A 32 -19.60 -9.44 5.94
C PRO A 32 -20.34 -10.45 5.05
N GLU A 33 -20.86 -9.98 3.91
CA GLU A 33 -21.48 -10.79 2.86
C GLU A 33 -20.39 -11.40 1.94
N PRO A 34 -20.65 -12.54 1.26
CA PRO A 34 -19.62 -13.34 0.59
C PRO A 34 -18.96 -12.74 -0.67
N ASP A 35 -19.28 -11.51 -1.07
CA ASP A 35 -18.79 -10.87 -2.30
C ASP A 35 -17.89 -9.65 -2.03
N ASP A 36 -16.95 -9.79 -1.09
CA ASP A 36 -15.99 -8.76 -0.69
C ASP A 36 -14.73 -8.72 -1.59
N ARG A 37 -14.85 -9.09 -2.88
CA ARG A 37 -13.71 -9.30 -3.80
C ARG A 37 -13.03 -8.03 -4.32
N ARG A 38 -13.30 -6.85 -3.74
CA ARG A 38 -12.69 -5.57 -4.15
C ARG A 38 -12.36 -4.65 -2.97
N ARG A 39 -11.86 -5.19 -1.86
CA ARG A 39 -11.15 -4.35 -0.89
C ARG A 39 -9.73 -4.09 -1.40
N HIS A 40 -9.58 -3.03 -2.20
CA HIS A 40 -8.29 -2.38 -2.34
C HIS A 40 -8.10 -1.53 -1.09
N ASP A 41 -7.35 -2.02 -0.11
CA ASP A 41 -6.98 -1.23 1.05
C ASP A 41 -5.88 -0.25 0.59
N GLY A 42 -6.26 1.01 0.41
CA GLY A 42 -5.60 1.98 -0.48
C GLY A 42 -4.14 2.38 -0.21
N VAL A 43 -3.47 1.86 0.84
CA VAL A 43 -2.06 2.21 1.14
C VAL A 43 -1.10 1.49 0.19
N GLU A 44 -1.43 0.30 -0.28
CA GLU A 44 -0.57 -0.46 -1.21
C GLU A 44 -0.49 0.22 -2.59
N VAL A 45 -1.64 0.73 -3.07
CA VAL A 45 -1.77 1.51 -4.30
C VAL A 45 -1.01 2.83 -4.17
N ALA A 46 -1.08 3.46 -2.99
CA ALA A 46 -0.36 4.68 -2.69
C ALA A 46 1.15 4.47 -2.62
N ALA A 47 1.62 3.27 -2.22
CA ALA A 47 3.05 2.96 -2.15
C ALA A 47 3.63 2.43 -3.48
N GLY A 48 2.84 2.35 -4.55
CA GLY A 48 3.34 2.10 -5.91
C GLY A 48 3.12 0.70 -6.46
N ILE A 49 2.34 -0.16 -5.79
CA ILE A 49 1.92 -1.44 -6.36
C ILE A 49 0.76 -1.19 -7.34
N GLY A 50 0.84 -1.80 -8.53
CA GLY A 50 -0.16 -1.64 -9.60
C GLY A 50 0.13 -0.56 -10.65
N TRP A 51 1.29 0.11 -10.59
CA TRP A 51 1.65 1.23 -11.50
C TRP A 51 2.88 0.93 -12.34
N VAL A 52 2.75 0.89 -13.67
CA VAL A 52 3.85 0.67 -14.61
C VAL A 52 4.72 1.94 -14.77
N GLU A 53 6.00 1.84 -14.42
CA GLU A 53 6.96 2.94 -14.58
C GLU A 53 7.08 3.37 -16.05
N GLY A 54 6.94 4.68 -16.30
CA GLY A 54 6.98 5.27 -17.64
C GLY A 54 5.73 5.05 -18.51
N VAL A 55 4.70 4.34 -18.03
CA VAL A 55 3.48 4.03 -18.82
C VAL A 55 2.21 4.56 -18.15
N THR A 56 2.08 4.38 -16.83
CA THR A 56 0.97 4.97 -16.05
C THR A 56 1.43 6.25 -15.36
N TYR A 57 0.54 7.22 -15.15
CA TYR A 57 0.87 8.49 -14.45
C TYR A 57 1.50 8.18 -13.09
N GLU A 58 2.79 8.47 -12.93
CA GLU A 58 3.47 8.34 -11.65
C GLU A 58 3.28 9.63 -10.87
N TRP A 59 2.83 9.48 -9.63
CA TRP A 59 2.82 10.56 -8.66
C TRP A 59 4.28 10.93 -8.34
N SER A 60 4.53 12.21 -8.05
CA SER A 60 5.87 12.62 -7.60
C SER A 60 6.24 11.90 -6.30
N ARG A 61 7.54 11.85 -5.97
CA ARG A 61 7.99 11.26 -4.70
C ARG A 61 7.30 11.91 -3.50
N GLU A 62 7.19 13.23 -3.55
CA GLU A 62 6.56 14.06 -2.53
C GLU A 62 5.07 13.73 -2.41
N GLN A 63 4.35 13.61 -3.52
CA GLN A 63 2.93 13.26 -3.49
C GLN A 63 2.69 11.83 -3.00
N THR A 64 3.59 10.90 -3.35
CA THR A 64 3.56 9.52 -2.84
C THR A 64 3.70 9.52 -1.32
N LEU A 65 4.71 10.24 -0.81
CA LEU A 65 4.98 10.37 0.61
C LEU A 65 3.80 11.00 1.37
N GLU A 66 3.29 12.13 0.89
CA GLU A 66 2.15 12.84 1.49
C GLU A 66 0.89 11.97 1.52
N THR A 67 0.64 11.22 0.44
CA THR A 67 -0.53 10.33 0.36
C THR A 67 -0.41 9.17 1.34
N VAL A 68 0.76 8.53 1.43
CA VAL A 68 0.99 7.44 2.38
C VAL A 68 0.86 7.94 3.81
N GLU A 69 1.43 9.11 4.14
CA GLU A 69 1.31 9.71 5.46
C GLU A 69 -0.16 9.98 5.83
N LEU A 70 -0.93 10.62 4.94
CA LEU A 70 -2.35 10.88 5.16
C LEU A 70 -3.16 9.61 5.40
N LEU A 71 -2.92 8.55 4.63
CA LEU A 71 -3.66 7.30 4.79
C LEU A 71 -3.36 6.61 6.12
N LEU A 72 -2.10 6.63 6.58
CA LEU A 72 -1.73 6.11 7.89
C LEU A 72 -2.37 6.94 9.02
N ASP A 73 -2.43 8.25 8.87
CA ASP A 73 -3.07 9.16 9.83
C ASP A 73 -4.60 8.97 9.91
N LEU A 74 -5.22 8.54 8.81
CA LEU A 74 -6.63 8.13 8.76
C LEU A 74 -6.88 6.74 9.39
N GLY A 75 -5.84 6.08 9.89
CA GLY A 75 -5.94 4.83 10.63
C GLY A 75 -5.93 3.58 9.75
N VAL A 76 -5.49 3.67 8.49
CA VAL A 76 -5.26 2.47 7.69
C VAL A 76 -4.08 1.70 8.30
N PRO A 77 -4.19 0.37 8.51
CA PRO A 77 -3.09 -0.42 9.05
C PRO A 77 -1.84 -0.32 8.16
N VAL A 78 -0.67 -0.11 8.79
CA VAL A 78 0.61 0.02 8.09
C VAL A 78 0.97 -1.23 7.27
N ASP A 79 0.58 -2.40 7.79
CA ASP A 79 0.82 -3.71 7.19
C ASP A 79 -0.40 -4.26 6.44
N ALA A 80 -1.33 -3.40 6.01
CA ALA A 80 -2.44 -3.83 5.17
C ALA A 80 -1.91 -4.55 3.90
N GLN A 81 -2.49 -5.71 3.61
CA GLN A 81 -2.12 -6.56 2.48
C GLN A 81 -3.20 -6.55 1.41
N ASN A 82 -2.80 -6.48 0.14
CA ASN A 82 -3.72 -6.70 -0.98
C ASN A 82 -4.03 -8.20 -1.17
N LEU A 83 -4.81 -8.54 -2.21
CA LEU A 83 -5.18 -9.93 -2.51
C LEU A 83 -3.98 -10.84 -2.85
N ASP A 84 -2.87 -10.25 -3.26
CA ASP A 84 -1.60 -10.91 -3.55
C ASP A 84 -0.65 -10.87 -2.33
N GLY A 85 -1.13 -10.48 -1.15
CA GLY A 85 -0.34 -10.43 0.08
C GLY A 85 0.68 -9.27 0.11
N GLN A 86 0.60 -8.34 -0.84
CA GLN A 86 1.59 -7.29 -0.97
C GLN A 86 1.26 -6.12 -0.03
N THR A 87 2.28 -5.59 0.63
CA THR A 87 2.16 -4.46 1.56
C THR A 87 2.67 -3.17 0.93
N ALA A 88 2.34 -2.04 1.56
CA ALA A 88 2.90 -0.73 1.19
C ALA A 88 4.44 -0.73 1.16
N LEU A 89 5.07 -1.43 2.11
CA LEU A 89 6.53 -1.51 2.19
C LEU A 89 7.14 -2.22 0.98
N MET A 90 6.47 -3.27 0.48
CA MET A 90 6.90 -3.96 -0.75
C MET A 90 6.78 -3.06 -1.97
N GLY A 91 5.73 -2.24 -2.07
CA GLY A 91 5.58 -1.23 -3.11
C GLY A 91 6.67 -0.17 -3.10
N ALA A 92 6.93 0.41 -1.93
CA ALA A 92 7.97 1.42 -1.76
C ALA A 92 9.36 0.84 -2.11
N ALA A 93 9.61 -0.41 -1.73
CA ALA A 93 10.81 -1.15 -2.07
C ALA A 93 10.96 -1.39 -3.59
N HIS A 94 9.87 -1.82 -4.25
CA HIS A 94 9.79 -2.02 -5.70
C HIS A 94 10.02 -0.75 -6.52
N LYS A 95 9.68 0.41 -5.95
CA LYS A 95 9.84 1.73 -6.59
C LYS A 95 11.09 2.50 -6.15
N GLY A 96 11.90 1.91 -5.26
CA GLY A 96 13.08 2.56 -4.69
C GLY A 96 12.79 3.86 -3.92
N ARG A 97 11.62 3.95 -3.27
CA ARG A 97 11.16 5.13 -2.52
C ARG A 97 11.63 5.06 -1.07
N ASN A 98 12.90 5.38 -0.83
CA ASN A 98 13.54 5.26 0.49
C ASN A 98 12.84 6.11 1.58
N ASP A 99 12.38 7.29 1.23
CA ASP A 99 11.58 8.18 2.08
C ASP A 99 10.30 7.51 2.57
N VAL A 100 9.58 6.84 1.67
CA VAL A 100 8.36 6.08 2.01
C VAL A 100 8.71 4.84 2.83
N VAL A 101 9.82 4.15 2.53
CA VAL A 101 10.32 3.01 3.34
C VAL A 101 10.59 3.45 4.79
N GLU A 102 11.30 4.55 4.97
CA GLU A 102 11.61 5.08 6.30
C GLU A 102 10.34 5.48 7.06
N LEU A 103 9.39 6.16 6.40
CA LEU A 103 8.09 6.50 6.97
C LEU A 103 7.35 5.24 7.46
N LEU A 104 7.17 4.25 6.59
CA LEU A 104 6.43 3.02 6.92
C LEU A 104 7.08 2.28 8.09
N VAL A 105 8.41 2.17 8.09
CA VAL A 105 9.17 1.51 9.16
C VAL A 105 9.09 2.30 10.47
N ALA A 106 9.09 3.64 10.42
CA ALA A 106 8.86 4.48 11.60
C ALA A 106 7.43 4.34 12.16
N ARG A 107 6.46 4.02 11.29
CA ARG A 107 5.06 3.73 11.67
C ARG A 107 4.84 2.26 12.05
N GLY A 108 5.90 1.46 12.12
CA GLY A 108 5.87 0.09 12.64
C GLY A 108 5.67 -1.01 11.61
N ALA A 109 5.92 -0.75 10.32
CA ALA A 109 5.82 -1.76 9.28
C ALA A 109 6.72 -2.98 9.56
N ASP A 110 6.18 -4.18 9.35
CA ASP A 110 6.93 -5.43 9.50
C ASP A 110 7.76 -5.74 8.24
N LEU A 111 9.09 -5.68 8.40
CA LEU A 111 10.08 -5.95 7.36
C LEU A 111 10.14 -7.42 6.92
N ALA A 112 9.60 -8.33 7.73
CA ALA A 112 9.62 -9.77 7.49
C ALA A 112 8.33 -10.31 6.86
N LEU A 113 7.30 -9.47 6.70
CA LEU A 113 6.07 -9.88 6.01
C LEU A 113 6.37 -10.33 4.59
N ARG A 114 5.67 -11.40 4.20
CA ARG A 114 5.79 -12.01 2.89
C ARG A 114 4.47 -11.93 2.14
N ASP A 115 4.58 -11.75 0.85
CA ASP A 115 3.46 -11.90 -0.08
C ASP A 115 3.05 -13.39 -0.22
N ILE A 116 2.01 -13.66 -0.99
CA ILE A 116 1.57 -15.06 -1.24
C ILE A 116 2.28 -15.70 -2.43
N GLY A 117 3.33 -15.07 -2.94
CA GLY A 117 4.02 -15.45 -4.17
C GLY A 117 3.29 -14.96 -5.41
N SER A 118 3.97 -14.14 -6.20
CA SER A 118 3.43 -13.64 -7.47
C SER A 118 3.19 -14.80 -8.45
N ARG A 119 1.99 -14.88 -9.03
CA ARG A 119 1.68 -15.83 -10.13
C ARG A 119 2.53 -15.58 -11.38
N ASP A 120 3.10 -14.40 -11.43
CA ASP A 120 3.84 -13.83 -12.53
C ASP A 120 5.36 -14.13 -12.45
N THR A 121 5.79 -14.82 -11.39
CA THR A 121 7.17 -15.30 -11.24
C THR A 121 7.49 -16.37 -12.28
N ILE A 122 8.75 -16.45 -12.74
CA ILE A 122 9.21 -17.52 -13.64
C ILE A 122 8.91 -18.90 -13.04
N HIS A 123 8.58 -19.90 -13.86
CA HIS A 123 8.03 -21.20 -13.43
C HIS A 123 8.80 -21.88 -12.29
N VAL A 124 10.14 -21.76 -12.28
CA VAL A 124 11.02 -22.34 -11.25
C VAL A 124 10.88 -21.69 -9.87
N LEU A 125 10.23 -20.53 -9.78
CA LEU A 125 9.96 -19.77 -8.56
C LEU A 125 8.46 -19.69 -8.26
N ALA A 126 7.63 -20.50 -8.92
CA ALA A 126 6.21 -20.56 -8.62
C ALA A 126 5.98 -21.00 -7.16
N GLY A 127 5.20 -20.22 -6.41
CA GLY A 127 4.94 -20.47 -4.99
C GLY A 127 6.02 -19.96 -4.04
N VAL A 128 7.10 -19.35 -4.55
CA VAL A 128 8.06 -18.63 -3.70
C VAL A 128 7.40 -17.34 -3.23
N THR A 129 7.40 -17.14 -1.92
CA THR A 129 6.88 -15.93 -1.26
C THR A 129 8.00 -14.92 -1.00
N TRP A 130 7.73 -13.64 -1.18
CA TRP A 130 8.74 -12.58 -1.18
C TRP A 130 8.46 -11.53 -0.11
N GLN A 131 9.52 -10.99 0.49
CA GLN A 131 9.50 -9.88 1.43
C GLN A 131 10.01 -8.59 0.77
N ALA A 132 9.83 -7.43 1.40
CA ALA A 132 10.14 -6.13 0.80
C ALA A 132 11.57 -6.00 0.23
N ILE A 133 12.59 -6.58 0.87
CA ILE A 133 13.97 -6.57 0.35
C ILE A 133 14.12 -7.32 -0.98
N ASP A 134 13.29 -8.33 -1.25
CA ASP A 134 13.30 -9.07 -2.50
C ASP A 134 12.78 -8.22 -3.67
N TYR A 135 11.79 -7.36 -3.40
CA TYR A 135 11.31 -6.37 -4.34
C TYR A 135 12.40 -5.34 -4.66
N ALA A 136 13.09 -4.82 -3.63
CA ALA A 136 14.21 -3.89 -3.82
C ALA A 136 15.42 -4.52 -4.53
N ASP A 137 15.65 -5.82 -4.36
CA ASP A 137 16.70 -6.55 -5.07
C ASP A 137 16.32 -6.84 -6.54
N GLY A 138 15.10 -6.50 -6.98
CA GLY A 138 14.66 -6.75 -8.35
C GLY A 138 14.40 -8.22 -8.66
N LEU A 139 13.97 -9.00 -7.65
CA LEU A 139 13.68 -10.43 -7.81
C LEU A 139 12.22 -10.70 -8.14
N VAL A 140 11.34 -9.72 -7.89
CA VAL A 140 9.89 -9.90 -7.98
C VAL A 140 9.34 -9.14 -9.17
N ARG A 141 8.56 -9.85 -10.00
CA ARG A 141 7.76 -9.25 -11.07
C ARG A 141 6.36 -8.94 -10.54
N VAL A 142 5.92 -7.69 -10.69
CA VAL A 142 4.58 -7.22 -10.30
C VAL A 142 3.78 -6.88 -11.55
N GLY A 143 2.83 -7.73 -11.94
CA GLY A 143 2.11 -7.57 -13.19
C GLY A 143 3.07 -7.46 -14.39
N VAL A 144 2.72 -6.66 -15.41
CA VAL A 144 3.57 -6.47 -16.61
C VAL A 144 4.87 -5.68 -16.37
N GLN A 145 5.19 -5.30 -15.13
CA GLN A 145 6.37 -4.49 -14.81
C GLN A 145 7.63 -5.33 -14.70
N SER A 146 8.72 -4.87 -15.31
CA SER A 146 10.04 -5.44 -15.07
C SER A 146 10.46 -5.28 -13.61
N ALA A 147 11.14 -6.29 -13.08
CA ALA A 147 11.81 -6.17 -11.80
C ALA A 147 13.06 -5.30 -11.99
N ILE A 148 13.07 -4.10 -11.42
CA ILE A 148 14.19 -3.17 -11.49
C ILE A 148 14.89 -3.18 -10.13
N PRO A 149 16.19 -3.53 -10.06
CA PRO A 149 16.90 -3.53 -8.80
C PRO A 149 17.17 -2.10 -8.31
N HIS A 150 16.96 -1.88 -7.01
CA HIS A 150 17.23 -0.64 -6.29
C HIS A 150 18.26 -0.87 -5.17
N PRO A 151 19.58 -0.84 -5.49
CA PRO A 151 20.64 -1.21 -4.53
C PRO A 151 20.68 -0.36 -3.25
N GLN A 152 20.35 0.93 -3.36
CA GLN A 152 20.30 1.83 -2.21
C GLN A 152 19.16 1.43 -1.25
N THR A 153 18.01 1.08 -1.81
CA THR A 153 16.83 0.66 -1.05
C THR A 153 17.04 -0.71 -0.42
N SER A 154 17.64 -1.66 -1.13
CA SER A 154 17.94 -2.96 -0.53
C SER A 154 19.05 -2.87 0.53
N ALA A 155 20.04 -1.98 0.38
CA ALA A 155 21.00 -1.68 1.44
C ALA A 155 20.34 -1.07 2.68
N LEU A 156 19.40 -0.12 2.49
CA LEU A 156 18.60 0.46 3.57
C LEU A 156 17.80 -0.62 4.31
N LEU A 157 17.08 -1.48 3.59
CA LEU A 157 16.30 -2.56 4.19
C LEU A 157 17.18 -3.54 4.96
N ARG A 158 18.34 -3.96 4.42
CA ARG A 158 19.30 -4.81 5.16
C ARG A 158 19.75 -4.17 6.46
N ARG A 159 20.07 -2.88 6.44
CA ARG A 159 20.44 -2.13 7.64
C ARG A 159 19.29 -2.14 8.66
N LEU A 160 18.08 -1.79 8.25
CA LEU A 160 16.90 -1.73 9.12
C LEU A 160 16.54 -3.10 9.72
N MET A 161 16.71 -4.18 8.96
CA MET A 161 16.55 -5.56 9.44
C MET A 161 17.63 -5.95 10.45
N THR A 162 18.89 -5.59 10.18
CA THR A 162 20.03 -5.84 11.09
C THR A 162 19.82 -5.15 12.43
N GLU A 163 19.42 -3.88 12.41
CA GLU A 163 19.13 -3.09 13.61
C GLU A 163 18.02 -3.70 14.48
N ARG A 164 17.13 -4.52 13.88
CA ARG A 164 16.02 -5.21 14.55
C ARG A 164 16.30 -6.69 14.84
N GLY A 165 17.52 -7.18 14.56
CA GLY A 165 17.90 -8.58 14.77
C GLY A 165 17.14 -9.57 13.89
N LEU A 166 16.59 -9.12 12.76
CA LEU A 166 15.88 -9.96 11.81
C LEU A 166 16.87 -10.73 10.91
N PRO A 167 16.51 -11.91 10.40
CA PRO A 167 17.33 -12.63 9.43
C PRO A 167 17.48 -11.82 8.14
N VAL A 168 18.71 -11.51 7.73
CA VAL A 168 18.98 -10.61 6.60
C VAL A 168 19.40 -11.40 5.36
N PRO A 169 18.65 -11.33 4.25
CA PRO A 169 19.08 -11.91 2.98
C PRO A 169 20.39 -11.28 2.45
N PRO A 170 21.30 -12.09 1.86
CA PRO A 170 22.58 -11.57 1.36
C PRO A 170 22.39 -10.56 0.23
N ALA A 171 23.42 -9.73 0.01
CA ALA A 171 23.45 -8.75 -1.08
C ALA A 171 23.77 -9.41 -2.43
N GLY A 172 23.36 -8.75 -3.53
CA GLY A 172 23.72 -9.17 -4.89
C GLY A 172 23.01 -10.43 -5.38
N ARG A 173 21.84 -10.78 -4.81
CA ARG A 173 21.04 -11.91 -5.27
C ARG A 173 20.47 -11.63 -6.66
N THR A 174 20.42 -12.66 -7.48
CA THR A 174 19.84 -12.67 -8.83
C THR A 174 18.94 -13.88 -8.97
N LEU A 175 18.01 -13.89 -9.92
CA LEU A 175 17.13 -15.05 -10.15
C LEU A 175 17.93 -16.35 -10.38
N ASP A 176 19.09 -16.28 -11.04
CA ASP A 176 19.98 -17.43 -11.29
C ASP A 176 20.82 -17.83 -10.06
N SER A 177 21.05 -16.91 -9.12
CA SER A 177 21.80 -17.16 -7.87
C SER A 177 20.91 -17.35 -6.65
N ILE A 178 19.58 -17.25 -6.83
CA ILE A 178 18.57 -17.66 -5.85
C ILE A 178 18.57 -19.21 -5.79
N CYS A 179 19.65 -19.77 -5.26
CA CYS A 179 19.52 -20.97 -4.46
C CYS A 179 18.88 -20.56 -3.14
N VAL A 180 17.54 -20.44 -3.14
CA VAL A 180 16.80 -20.49 -1.88
C VAL A 180 17.15 -21.81 -1.23
N VAL A 181 17.40 -21.79 0.07
CA VAL A 181 17.77 -22.90 0.95
C VAL A 181 16.82 -24.13 0.84
N GLU A 182 15.74 -24.03 0.06
CA GLU A 182 14.73 -25.07 -0.20
C GLU A 182 14.59 -25.50 -1.68
N ILE A 183 15.08 -24.74 -2.66
CA ILE A 183 14.84 -25.00 -4.10
C ILE A 183 16.01 -25.76 -4.76
N CYS A 184 17.22 -25.67 -4.22
CA CYS A 184 18.41 -26.34 -4.77
C CYS A 184 18.68 -27.76 -4.21
N LYS A 185 17.64 -28.51 -3.83
CA LYS A 185 17.77 -29.92 -3.41
C LYS A 185 17.62 -30.88 -4.58
#